data_AF-A0A7W9FFG4-F1
#
_entry.id   AF-A0A7W9FFG4-F1
#
_cell.length_a   1.000
_cell.length_b   1.000
_cell.length_c   1.000
_cell.angle_alpha   90.00
_cell.angle_beta   90.00
_cell.angle_gamma   90.00
#
_symmetry.space_group_name_H-M   'P 1'
#
loop_
_entity.id
_entity.type
_entity.pdbx_description
1 polymer ?
#
loop_
_entity_poly.entity_id
_entity_poly.type
_entity_poly.pdbx_seq_one_letter_code
_entity_poly.pdbx_strand_id
1 'polypeptide(L)'
;MHTVGFLIESGTAVRWHCVICEKSGEADLAAIQAARGPDYDLTDRTPWCQKTGCLGRVWFSVRIGSWMRKLLTAEGEARLEAHGDWVFVERQRLKRARAE
;
A
#
# COMPACT_ATOMS: atom_id res chain seq x y z
N MET A 1 5.13 -12.66 11.46
CA MET A 1 3.81 -12.21 11.00
C MET A 1 3.66 -10.74 11.39
N HIS A 2 3.04 -9.92 10.54
CA HIS A 2 2.82 -8.50 10.81
C HIS A 2 1.32 -8.24 11.01
N THR A 3 0.76 -8.92 12.01
CA THR A 3 -0.65 -8.76 12.36
C THR A 3 -0.89 -7.40 13.00
N VAL A 4 -2.08 -6.84 12.77
CA VAL A 4 -2.45 -5.53 13.30
C VAL A 4 -2.38 -5.48 14.83
N GLY A 5 -2.84 -6.53 15.51
CA GLY A 5 -2.78 -6.61 16.98
C GLY A 5 -1.34 -6.52 17.51
N PHE A 6 -0.42 -7.28 16.92
CA PHE A 6 1.00 -7.23 17.30
C PHE A 6 1.62 -5.85 17.03
N LEU A 7 1.28 -5.22 15.91
CA LEU A 7 1.81 -3.89 15.56
C LEU A 7 1.31 -2.81 16.52
N ILE A 8 0.06 -2.90 16.99
CA ILE A 8 -0.50 -2.02 18.02
C ILE A 8 0.17 -2.26 19.36
N GLU A 9 0.24 -3.52 19.82
CA GLU A 9 0.83 -3.88 21.11
C GLU A 9 2.31 -3.49 21.22
N SER A 10 3.05 -3.63 20.12
CA SER A 10 4.46 -3.25 20.04
C SER A 10 4.71 -1.76 19.85
N GLY A 11 3.66 -0.95 19.66
CA GLY A 11 3.79 0.49 19.35
C GLY A 11 4.51 0.74 18.01
N THR A 12 4.45 -0.21 17.08
CA THR A 12 5.15 -0.11 15.79
C THR A 12 4.40 0.83 14.85
N ALA A 13 5.03 1.94 14.51
CA ALA A 13 4.49 2.86 13.49
C ALA A 13 4.47 2.20 12.11
N VAL A 14 3.30 2.19 11.48
CA VAL A 14 3.08 1.66 10.13
C VAL A 14 2.75 2.81 9.18
N ARG A 15 3.41 2.85 8.03
CA ARG A 15 3.12 3.81 6.95
C ARG A 15 2.61 3.10 5.71
N TRP A 16 1.62 3.68 5.06
CA TRP A 16 1.19 3.29 3.72
C TRP A 16 1.84 4.19 2.67
N HIS A 17 2.04 3.67 1.46
CA HIS A 17 2.65 4.38 0.33
C HIS A 17 1.95 3.99 -0.97
N CYS A 18 1.61 4.95 -1.83
CA CYS A 18 0.98 4.67 -3.12
C CYS A 18 2.03 4.52 -4.24
N VAL A 19 1.92 3.46 -5.05
CA VAL A 19 2.82 3.21 -6.19
C VAL A 19 2.66 4.20 -7.35
N ILE A 20 1.55 4.93 -7.43
CA ILE A 20 1.25 5.83 -8.58
C ILE A 20 1.37 7.31 -8.24
N CYS A 21 0.84 7.75 -7.10
CA CYS A 21 0.82 9.17 -6.75
C CYS A 21 1.83 9.53 -5.66
N GLU A 22 2.63 8.56 -5.22
CA GLU A 22 3.73 8.71 -4.24
C GLU A 22 3.32 9.27 -2.87
N LYS A 23 2.02 9.50 -2.66
CA LYS A 23 1.50 9.86 -1.35
C LYS A 23 1.78 8.73 -0.36
N SER A 24 2.18 9.15 0.83
CA SER A 24 2.32 8.27 1.98
C SER A 24 1.66 8.89 3.20
N GLY A 25 1.37 8.07 4.19
CA GLY A 25 0.79 8.50 5.46
C GLY A 25 0.90 7.42 6.51
N GLU A 26 0.51 7.76 7.73
CA GLU A 26 0.41 6.77 8.80
C GLU A 26 -0.84 5.91 8.58
N ALA A 27 -0.72 4.61 8.84
CA ALA A 27 -1.84 3.69 8.79
C ALA A 27 -2.57 3.74 10.14
N ASP A 28 -3.89 3.96 10.09
CA ASP A 28 -4.75 3.87 11.28
C ASP A 28 -4.96 2.39 11.64
N LEU A 29 -4.07 1.86 12.48
CA LEU A 29 -4.12 0.46 12.90
C LEU A 29 -5.38 0.16 13.73
N ALA A 30 -5.88 1.13 14.50
CA ALA A 30 -7.10 0.96 15.28
C ALA A 30 -8.32 0.79 14.37
N ALA A 31 -8.44 1.61 13.32
CA ALA A 31 -9.50 1.47 12.33
C ALA A 31 -9.38 0.15 11.55
N ILE A 32 -8.16 -0.27 11.18
CA ILE A 32 -7.96 -1.56 10.51
C ILE A 32 -8.36 -2.72 11.44
N GLN A 33 -7.96 -2.69 12.71
CA GLN A 33 -8.35 -3.70 13.69
C GLN A 33 -9.87 -3.78 13.85
N ALA A 34 -10.54 -2.63 13.95
CA ALA A 34 -12.00 -2.58 14.08
C ALA A 34 -12.70 -3.19 12.86
N ALA A 35 -12.15 -3.02 11.65
CA ALA A 35 -12.75 -3.52 10.42
C ALA A 35 -12.38 -4.97 10.06
N ARG A 36 -11.19 -5.46 10.47
CA ARG A 36 -10.62 -6.73 10.01
C ARG A 36 -10.23 -7.71 11.13
N GLY A 37 -10.23 -7.25 12.38
CA GLY A 37 -9.75 -8.01 13.53
C GLY A 37 -8.24 -7.88 13.78
N PRO A 38 -7.76 -8.28 14.98
CA PRO A 38 -6.36 -8.15 15.39
C PRO A 38 -5.42 -9.08 14.61
N ASP A 39 -5.91 -10.23 14.13
CA ASP A 39 -5.09 -11.22 13.42
C ASP A 39 -4.87 -10.89 11.94
N TYR A 40 -5.39 -9.76 11.46
CA TYR A 40 -5.22 -9.34 10.08
C TYR A 40 -3.74 -9.00 9.79
N ASP A 41 -3.08 -9.77 8.91
CA ASP A 41 -1.70 -9.51 8.48
C ASP A 41 -1.65 -8.49 7.34
N LEU A 42 -0.83 -7.45 7.50
CA LEU A 42 -0.58 -6.39 6.52
C LEU A 42 0.44 -6.78 5.43
N THR A 43 1.13 -7.90 5.59
CA THR A 43 2.09 -8.42 4.60
C THR A 43 1.37 -8.71 3.27
N ASP A 44 1.93 -8.23 2.16
CA ASP A 44 1.37 -8.37 0.80
C ASP A 44 -0.03 -7.75 0.60
N ARG A 45 -0.49 -6.94 1.56
CA ARG A 45 -1.77 -6.24 1.43
C ARG A 45 -1.58 -4.97 0.63
N THR A 46 -2.28 -4.92 -0.50
CA THR A 46 -2.23 -3.78 -1.41
C THR A 46 -3.61 -3.16 -1.67
N PRO A 47 -4.22 -2.44 -0.72
CA PRO A 47 -5.50 -1.79 -0.95
C PRO A 47 -5.41 -0.64 -1.97
N TRP A 48 -6.55 -0.16 -2.46
CA TRP A 48 -6.60 0.99 -3.38
C TRP A 48 -6.23 2.30 -2.68
N CYS A 49 -5.55 3.17 -3.42
CA CYS A 49 -5.26 4.53 -2.98
C CYS A 49 -6.57 5.32 -2.81
N GLN A 50 -6.71 5.98 -1.67
CA GLN A 50 -7.91 6.77 -1.34
C GLN A 50 -7.93 8.16 -2.01
N LYS A 51 -6.86 8.55 -2.72
CA LYS A 51 -6.84 9.81 -3.48
C LYS A 51 -7.79 9.69 -4.68
N THR A 52 -8.77 10.59 -4.76
CA THR A 52 -9.71 10.67 -5.89
C THR A 52 -8.99 10.66 -7.23
N GLY A 53 -9.43 9.77 -8.13
CA GLY A 53 -8.84 9.61 -9.48
C GLY A 53 -7.48 8.89 -9.51
N CYS A 54 -6.96 8.42 -8.37
CA CYS A 54 -5.75 7.60 -8.33
C CYS A 54 -6.10 6.12 -8.48
N LEU A 55 -5.62 5.50 -9.56
CA LEU A 55 -5.73 4.06 -9.79
C LEU A 55 -4.56 3.27 -9.16
N GLY A 56 -3.81 3.90 -8.25
CA GLY A 56 -2.70 3.24 -7.59
C GLY A 56 -3.15 2.32 -6.47
N ARG A 57 -2.38 1.26 -6.25
CA ARG A 57 -2.45 0.47 -5.02
C ARG A 57 -1.44 1.00 -4.02
N VAL A 58 -1.71 0.77 -2.74
CA VAL A 58 -0.79 1.13 -1.65
C VAL A 58 -0.04 -0.09 -1.15
N TRP A 59 1.09 0.12 -0.50
CA TRP A 59 1.83 -0.90 0.23
C TRP A 59 2.21 -0.37 1.61
N PHE A 60 2.44 -1.28 2.56
CA PHE A 60 2.73 -0.91 3.95
C PHE A 60 4.22 -1.07 4.27
N SER A 61 4.68 -0.29 5.24
CA SER A 61 6.03 -0.36 5.77
C SER A 61 6.02 -0.13 7.27
N VAL A 62 6.96 -0.76 7.96
CA VAL A 62 7.20 -0.58 9.39
C VAL A 62 8.55 0.09 9.60
N ARG A 63 8.64 0.91 10.65
CA ARG A 63 9.93 1.44 11.08
C ARG A 63 10.67 0.42 11.95
N ILE A 64 11.91 0.12 11.60
CA ILE A 64 12.80 -0.74 12.39
C ILE A 64 14.09 0.06 12.64
N GLY A 65 14.20 0.63 13.83
CA GLY A 65 15.27 1.57 14.17
C GLY A 65 15.25 2.81 13.28
N SER A 66 16.32 3.04 12.52
CA SER A 66 16.47 4.15 11.58
C SER A 66 15.97 3.85 10.15
N TRP A 67 15.56 2.61 9.85
CA TRP A 67 15.21 2.18 8.51
C TRP A 67 13.74 1.79 8.40
N MET A 68 13.18 1.90 7.19
CA MET A 68 11.82 1.43 6.88
C MET A 68 11.90 0.09 6.17
N ARG A 69 11.15 -0.90 6.65
CA ARG A 69 11.00 -2.20 5.99
C ARG A 69 9.65 -2.29 5.29
N LYS A 70 9.65 -2.67 4.01
CA LYS A 70 8.41 -2.97 3.28
C LYS A 70 7.76 -4.22 3.85
N LEU A 71 6.44 -4.20 3.99
CA LEU A 71 5.62 -5.37 4.31
C LEU A 71 5.17 -6.04 3.00
N LEU A 72 6.14 -6.37 2.16
CA LEU A 72 5.95 -7.06 0.89
C LEU A 72 6.96 -8.20 0.79
N THR A 73 6.50 -9.33 0.28
CA THR A 73 7.37 -10.37 -0.26
C THR A 73 7.89 -9.95 -1.63
N ALA A 74 8.90 -10.64 -2.15
CA ALA A 74 9.39 -10.39 -3.52
C ALA A 74 8.27 -10.56 -4.57
N GLU A 75 7.41 -11.55 -4.39
CA GLU A 75 6.25 -11.76 -5.26
C GLU A 75 5.21 -10.65 -5.10
N GLY A 76 4.94 -10.20 -3.87
CA GLY A 76 4.07 -9.06 -3.62
C GLY A 76 4.56 -7.77 -4.26
N GLU A 77 5.88 -7.54 -4.21
CA GLU A 77 6.52 -6.40 -4.86
C GLU A 77 6.40 -6.48 -6.39
N ALA A 78 6.69 -7.62 -6.99
CA ALA A 78 6.51 -7.83 -8.43
C ALA A 78 5.06 -7.60 -8.89
N ARG A 79 4.07 -8.07 -8.12
CA ARG A 79 2.65 -7.83 -8.42
C ARG A 79 2.28 -6.35 -8.32
N LEU A 80 2.85 -5.63 -7.35
CA LEU A 80 2.62 -4.20 -7.19
C LEU A 80 3.24 -3.40 -8.34
N GLU A 81 4.45 -3.77 -8.77
CA GLU A 81 5.15 -3.17 -9.90
C GLU A 81 4.38 -3.38 -11.21
N ALA A 82 3.95 -4.62 -11.48
CA ALA A 82 3.13 -4.93 -12.65
C ALA A 82 1.81 -4.13 -12.69
N HIS A 83 1.19 -3.89 -11.53
CA HIS A 83 0.03 -2.99 -11.44
C HIS A 83 0.41 -1.55 -11.79
N GLY A 84 1.55 -1.08 -11.30
CA GLY A 84 2.11 0.23 -11.62
C GLY A 84 2.25 0.46 -13.13
N ASP A 85 2.89 -0.51 -13.80
CA ASP A 85 3.10 -0.50 -15.24
C ASP A 85 1.80 -0.50 -16.01
N TRP A 86 0.84 -1.33 -15.60
CA TRP A 86 -0.49 -1.36 -16.21
C TRP A 86 -1.18 0.01 -16.15
N VAL A 87 -1.18 0.68 -14.98
CA VAL A 87 -1.78 2.02 -14.84
C VAL A 87 -1.08 3.04 -15.73
N PHE A 88 0.25 2.96 -15.87
CA PHE A 88 1.00 3.84 -16.74
C PHE A 88 0.59 3.67 -18.21
N VAL A 89 0.56 2.42 -18.70
CA VAL A 89 0.14 2.10 -20.07
C VAL A 89 -1.29 2.57 -20.34
N GLU A 90 -2.22 2.31 -19.40
CA GLU A 90 -3.62 2.68 -19.57
C GLU A 90 -3.82 4.20 -19.61
N ARG A 91 -3.08 4.96 -18.80
CA ARG A 91 -3.07 6.42 -18.87
C ARG A 91 -2.57 6.93 -20.23
N GLN A 92 -1.59 6.29 -20.84
CA GLN A 92 -1.10 6.67 -22.18
C GLN A 92 -2.16 6.40 -23.26
N ARG A 93 -2.86 5.26 -23.16
CA ARG A 93 -3.97 4.92 -24.09
C ARG A 93 -5.09 5.95 -24.03
N LEU A 94 -5.56 6.27 -22.83
CA LEU A 94 -6.63 7.27 -22.64
C LEU A 94 -6.23 8.67 -23.12
N LYS A 95 -4.96 9.06 -22.93
CA LYS A 95 -4.45 10.33 -23.45
C LYS A 95 -4.45 10.38 -24.98
N ARG A 96 -4.09 9.28 -25.64
CA ARG A 96 -4.10 9.19 -27.11
C ARG A 96 -5.51 9.22 -27.67
N ALA A 97 -6.43 8.45 -27.10
CA ALA A 97 -7.83 8.40 -27.54
C ALA A 97 -8.58 9.74 -27.39
N ARG A 98 -8.10 10.64 -26.53
CA ARG A 98 -8.67 11.99 -26.35
C ARG A 98 -8.07 13.03 -27.32
N ALA A 99 -6.99 12.69 -28.01
CA ALA A 99 -6.33 13.57 -28.98
C ALA A 99 -6.84 13.35 -30.42
N GLU A 100 -7.69 12.34 -30.63
CA GLU A 100 -8.40 11.99 -31.86
C GLU A 100 -9.85 12.50 -31.80
#